data_AF-A0A914VI56-F1
#
_entry.id   AF-A0A914VI56-F1
#
_cell.length_a   1.000
_cell.length_b   1.000
_cell.length_c   1.000
_cell.angle_alpha   90.00
_cell.angle_beta   90.00
_cell.angle_gamma   90.00
#
_symmetry.space_group_name_H-M   'P 1'
#
loop_
_entity.id
_entity.type
_entity.pdbx_description
1 polymer ?
#
loop_
_entity_poly.entity_id
_entity_poly.type
_entity_poly.pdbx_seq_one_letter_code
_entity_poly.pdbx_strand_id
1 'polypeptide(L)'
;MGGQNALAILTNDVQNFDFMALDVQNQRIYFSESDSGRISNVNYEGSDRVMIMNDPGKQPRGLAFISNTLFYSDSAFDAIMYAPIAGTNQPAQFAPFKKDMPDLINVKAFQSKTTSLSHPCRTENGQCDHLCIPKQLAGHECICATGFVLDGSTRCKLY
;
A
#
# COMPACT_ATOMS: atom_id res chain seq x y z
N MET A 1 8.72 7.11 -6.87
CA MET A 1 9.59 6.18 -6.11
C MET A 1 10.99 6.75 -5.81
N GLY A 2 11.46 7.83 -6.46
CA GLY A 2 12.79 8.38 -6.19
C GLY A 2 12.94 9.21 -4.91
N GLY A 3 12.04 9.10 -3.93
CA GLY A 3 12.09 9.81 -2.65
C GLY A 3 11.86 11.32 -2.69
N GLN A 4 11.78 11.93 -3.88
CA GLN A 4 11.55 13.36 -4.08
C GLN A 4 10.05 13.67 -4.25
N ASN A 5 9.65 14.92 -4.00
CA ASN A 5 8.27 15.42 -4.13
C ASN A 5 7.25 14.69 -3.23
N ALA A 6 7.60 14.48 -1.97
CA ALA A 6 6.68 13.90 -0.99
C ALA A 6 5.47 14.83 -0.78
N LEU A 7 4.27 14.26 -0.88
CA LEU A 7 3.00 14.92 -0.59
C LEU A 7 2.35 14.27 0.63
N ALA A 8 1.87 15.07 1.57
CA ALA A 8 1.08 14.59 2.69
C ALA A 8 -0.36 14.31 2.21
N ILE A 9 -0.77 13.04 2.20
CA ILE A 9 -2.12 12.61 1.77
C ILE A 9 -3.13 12.74 2.92
N LEU A 10 -2.70 12.46 4.16
CA LEU A 10 -3.52 12.55 5.36
C LEU A 10 -2.77 13.35 6.42
N THR A 11 -3.36 14.44 6.91
CA THR A 11 -2.77 15.32 7.94
C THR A 11 -3.62 15.48 9.19
N ASN A 12 -4.91 15.10 9.12
CA ASN A 12 -5.88 15.34 10.19
C ASN A 12 -6.65 14.04 10.51
N ASP A 13 -7.19 13.95 11.73
CA ASP A 13 -8.07 12.86 12.18
C ASP A 13 -7.47 11.45 11.97
N VAL A 14 -6.16 11.33 12.10
CA VAL A 14 -5.45 10.05 12.17
C VAL A 14 -4.70 10.08 13.48
N GLN A 15 -5.06 9.21 14.42
CA GLN A 15 -4.38 9.16 15.72
C GLN A 15 -3.17 8.26 15.64
N ASN A 16 -3.39 6.97 15.36
CA ASN A 16 -2.36 5.95 15.29
C ASN A 16 -2.57 5.12 14.01
N PHE A 17 -1.80 5.44 12.97
CA PHE A 17 -1.76 4.63 11.76
C PHE A 17 -0.81 3.44 11.97
N ASP A 18 -1.27 2.22 11.67
CA ASP A 18 -0.45 1.01 11.83
C ASP A 18 -0.04 0.40 10.49
N PHE A 19 -1.01 0.03 9.65
CA PHE A 19 -0.78 -0.69 8.39
C PHE A 19 -1.58 -0.07 7.24
N MET A 20 -1.13 -0.36 6.01
CA MET A 20 -1.83 0.05 4.80
C MET A 20 -1.86 -1.03 3.71
N ALA A 21 -2.85 -0.93 2.84
CA ALA A 21 -2.94 -1.64 1.57
C ALA A 21 -3.34 -0.68 0.44
N LEU A 22 -2.96 -1.02 -0.79
CA LEU A 22 -3.23 -0.19 -1.98
C LEU A 22 -4.22 -0.85 -2.92
N ASP A 23 -5.24 -0.11 -3.31
CA ASP A 23 -6.01 -0.35 -4.52
C ASP A 23 -5.46 0.54 -5.63
N VAL A 24 -4.54 -0.03 -6.41
CA VAL A 24 -3.87 0.68 -7.49
C VAL A 24 -4.82 1.01 -8.65
N GLN A 25 -5.90 0.24 -8.84
CA GLN A 25 -6.84 0.46 -9.94
C GLN A 25 -7.74 1.67 -9.67
N ASN A 26 -8.24 1.79 -8.44
CA ASN A 26 -9.10 2.90 -8.04
C ASN A 26 -8.34 4.04 -7.32
N GLN A 27 -7.00 3.96 -7.26
CA GLN A 27 -6.13 4.95 -6.62
C GLN A 27 -6.52 5.26 -5.17
N ARG A 28 -6.68 4.19 -4.39
CA ARG A 28 -7.10 4.28 -2.98
C ARG A 28 -6.10 3.61 -2.04
N ILE A 29 -5.95 4.22 -0.88
CA ILE A 29 -5.17 3.71 0.25
C ILE A 29 -6.18 3.24 1.29
N TYR A 30 -6.07 1.99 1.73
CA TYR A 30 -6.74 1.49 2.92
C TYR A 30 -5.74 1.51 4.06
N PHE A 31 -6.18 1.92 5.25
CA PHE A 31 -5.32 1.99 6.42
C PHE A 31 -6.08 1.63 7.69
N SER A 32 -5.34 1.09 8.66
CA SER A 32 -5.89 0.69 9.95
C SER A 32 -5.38 1.56 11.09
N GLU A 33 -6.25 1.73 12.09
CA GLU A 33 -5.96 2.35 13.38
C GLU A 33 -6.36 1.34 14.48
N SER A 34 -5.43 0.45 14.82
CA SER A 34 -5.69 -0.78 15.61
C SER A 34 -6.26 -0.47 16.98
N ASP A 35 -5.74 0.57 17.65
CA ASP A 35 -6.17 0.99 18.99
C ASP A 35 -7.64 1.41 19.05
N SER A 36 -8.18 1.90 17.94
CA SER A 36 -9.56 2.38 17.83
C SER A 36 -10.49 1.40 17.11
N GLY A 37 -9.95 0.27 16.63
CA GLY A 37 -10.72 -0.72 15.88
C GLY A 37 -11.24 -0.20 14.54
N ARG A 38 -10.48 0.69 13.89
CA ARG A 38 -10.91 1.35 12.64
C ARG A 38 -10.12 0.87 11.44
N ILE A 39 -10.84 0.77 10.32
CA ILE A 39 -10.25 0.69 8.98
C ILE A 39 -10.92 1.79 8.15
N SER A 40 -10.10 2.63 7.55
CA SER A 40 -10.53 3.71 6.67
C SER A 40 -9.86 3.57 5.31
N ASN A 41 -10.41 4.25 4.32
CA ASN A 41 -9.78 4.45 3.03
C ASN A 41 -9.81 5.91 2.63
N VAL A 42 -8.94 6.29 1.70
CA VAL A 42 -8.84 7.63 1.12
C VAL A 42 -8.29 7.50 -0.30
N ASN A 43 -8.61 8.45 -1.19
CA ASN A 43 -7.96 8.49 -2.50
C ASN A 43 -6.53 9.06 -2.39
N TYR A 44 -5.74 8.98 -3.47
CA TYR A 44 -4.34 9.44 -3.46
C TYR A 44 -4.16 10.96 -3.30
N GLU A 45 -5.23 11.73 -3.52
CA GLU A 45 -5.26 13.19 -3.30
C GLU A 45 -5.64 13.56 -1.86
N GLY A 46 -5.94 12.58 -1.00
CA GLY A 46 -6.33 12.81 0.39
C GLY A 46 -7.82 13.13 0.60
N SER A 47 -8.62 13.09 -0.46
CA SER A 47 -10.07 13.33 -0.42
C SER A 47 -10.88 12.03 -0.42
N ASP A 48 -12.21 12.16 -0.31
CA ASP A 48 -13.16 11.05 -0.26
C ASP A 48 -12.82 9.99 0.79
N ARG A 49 -12.36 10.43 1.96
CA ARG A 49 -12.06 9.54 3.08
C ARG A 49 -13.34 8.87 3.55
N VAL A 50 -13.33 7.54 3.65
CA VAL A 50 -14.45 6.77 4.20
C VAL A 50 -13.96 5.76 5.24
N MET A 51 -14.64 5.74 6.38
CA MET A 51 -14.47 4.73 7.41
C MET A 51 -15.33 3.50 7.05
N ILE A 52 -14.68 2.37 6.78
CA ILE A 52 -15.35 1.13 6.38
C ILE A 52 -15.51 0.13 7.54
N MET A 53 -14.84 0.39 8.66
CA MET A 53 -14.98 -0.34 9.92
C MET A 53 -14.78 0.62 11.10
N ASN A 54 -15.60 0.44 12.13
CA ASN A 54 -15.47 1.09 13.44
C ASN A 54 -16.00 0.13 14.51
N ASP A 55 -15.13 -0.76 14.99
CA ASP A 55 -15.46 -1.75 16.02
C ASP A 55 -14.35 -1.76 17.08
N PRO A 56 -14.53 -1.06 18.21
CA PRO A 56 -13.50 -0.96 19.26
C PRO A 56 -13.11 -2.31 19.89
N GLY A 57 -13.87 -3.39 19.68
CA GLY A 57 -13.49 -4.72 20.13
C GLY A 57 -12.42 -5.38 19.24
N LYS A 58 -12.19 -4.84 18.04
CA LYS A 58 -11.29 -5.37 17.03
C LYS A 58 -9.93 -4.69 17.07
N GLN A 59 -8.90 -5.42 16.65
CA GLN A 59 -7.56 -4.87 16.45
C GLN A 59 -7.08 -5.14 15.03
N PRO A 60 -7.55 -4.34 14.04
CA PRO A 60 -7.18 -4.52 12.65
C PRO A 60 -5.72 -4.12 12.42
N ARG A 61 -4.84 -5.10 12.26
CA ARG A 61 -3.42 -4.91 11.97
C ARG A 61 -3.14 -4.92 10.46
N GLY A 62 -2.25 -5.78 9.98
CA GLY A 62 -1.90 -5.86 8.56
C GLY A 62 -3.11 -5.94 7.64
N LEU A 63 -2.99 -5.25 6.50
CA LEU A 63 -4.01 -5.14 5.47
C LEU A 63 -3.49 -5.71 4.15
N ALA A 64 -4.37 -6.40 3.41
CA ALA A 64 -4.11 -6.78 2.03
C ALA A 64 -5.37 -6.59 1.18
N PHE A 65 -5.23 -5.89 0.06
CA PHE A 65 -6.30 -5.68 -0.90
C PHE A 65 -6.00 -6.45 -2.20
N ILE A 66 -6.91 -7.33 -2.61
CA ILE A 66 -6.78 -8.15 -3.81
C ILE A 66 -8.16 -8.43 -4.38
N SER A 67 -8.32 -8.30 -5.69
CA SER A 67 -9.57 -8.64 -6.40
C SER A 67 -10.82 -8.07 -5.72
N ASN A 68 -10.83 -6.75 -5.43
CA ASN A 68 -11.90 -6.03 -4.76
C ASN A 68 -12.26 -6.56 -3.35
N THR A 69 -11.36 -7.30 -2.71
CA THR A 69 -11.55 -7.86 -1.37
C THR A 69 -10.45 -7.33 -0.47
N LEU A 70 -10.85 -6.80 0.69
CA LEU A 70 -9.93 -6.41 1.74
C LEU A 70 -9.82 -7.55 2.75
N PHE A 71 -8.59 -7.92 3.07
CA PHE A 71 -8.23 -8.82 4.16
C PHE A 71 -7.53 -8.02 5.24
N TYR A 72 -7.77 -8.37 6.50
CA TYR A 72 -7.01 -7.84 7.61
C TYR A 72 -6.70 -8.90 8.66
N SER A 73 -5.61 -8.75 9.38
CA SER A 73 -5.30 -9.54 10.58
C SER A 73 -5.94 -8.91 11.81
N ASP A 74 -6.78 -9.66 12.52
CA ASP A 74 -7.41 -9.25 13.78
C ASP A 74 -6.69 -9.89 14.95
N SER A 75 -5.88 -9.12 15.68
CA SER A 75 -5.11 -9.65 16.80
C SER A 75 -5.90 -9.81 18.09
N ALA A 76 -7.10 -9.24 18.17
CA ALA A 76 -7.98 -9.45 19.32
C ALA A 76 -8.68 -10.81 19.26
N PHE A 77 -8.80 -11.41 18.06
CA PHE A 77 -9.55 -12.64 17.82
C PHE A 77 -8.74 -13.74 17.11
N ASP A 78 -7.43 -13.55 16.96
CA ASP A 78 -6.52 -14.50 16.31
C ASP A 78 -7.04 -15.00 14.96
N ALA A 79 -7.49 -14.05 14.13
CA ALA A 79 -8.18 -14.36 12.88
C ALA A 79 -7.73 -13.47 11.71
N ILE A 80 -7.70 -14.06 10.53
CA ILE A 80 -7.72 -13.30 9.28
C ILE A 80 -9.19 -13.06 8.95
N MET A 81 -9.55 -11.81 8.76
CA MET A 81 -10.89 -11.36 8.40
C MET A 81 -10.88 -10.88 6.95
N TYR A 82 -12.01 -10.97 6.26
CA TYR A 82 -12.14 -10.49 4.88
C TYR A 82 -13.52 -9.88 4.60
N ALA A 83 -13.56 -8.94 3.67
CA ALA A 83 -14.80 -8.39 3.13
C ALA A 83 -14.62 -7.96 1.67
N PRO A 84 -15.57 -8.28 0.78
CA PRO A 84 -15.69 -7.60 -0.50
C PRO A 84 -15.94 -6.11 -0.28
N ILE A 85 -15.21 -5.25 -0.99
CA ILE A 85 -15.40 -3.80 -0.95
C ILE A 85 -16.26 -3.41 -2.16
N ALA A 86 -17.56 -3.26 -1.91
CA ALA A 86 -18.53 -2.82 -2.90
C ALA A 86 -18.71 -1.29 -2.82
N GLY A 87 -17.96 -0.57 -3.66
CA GLY A 87 -17.97 0.90 -3.66
C GLY A 87 -17.30 1.54 -2.44
N THR A 88 -17.41 2.86 -2.32
CA THR A 88 -16.64 3.64 -1.34
C THR A 88 -17.39 3.95 -0.05
N ASN A 89 -18.74 3.91 -0.04
CA ASN A 89 -19.55 4.59 0.97
C ASN A 89 -20.35 3.68 1.93
N GLN A 90 -20.08 2.37 1.96
CA GLN A 90 -20.81 1.45 2.84
C GLN A 90 -19.84 0.76 3.82
N PRO A 91 -20.24 0.58 5.10
CA PRO A 91 -19.51 -0.27 6.03
C PRO A 91 -19.31 -1.66 5.43
N ALA A 92 -18.08 -2.15 5.49
CA ALA A 92 -17.77 -3.47 4.98
C ALA A 92 -18.19 -4.53 6.01
N GLN A 93 -18.91 -5.57 5.55
CA GLN A 93 -19.28 -6.69 6.40
C GLN A 93 -18.14 -7.72 6.40
N PHE A 94 -17.32 -7.69 7.44
CA PHE A 94 -16.21 -8.61 7.57
C PHE A 94 -16.63 -9.96 8.14
N ALA A 95 -16.14 -11.02 7.51
CA ALA A 95 -16.30 -12.39 7.96
C ALA A 95 -14.92 -13.01 8.24
N PRO A 96 -14.84 -14.03 9.11
CA PRO A 96 -13.61 -14.78 9.30
C PRO A 96 -13.23 -15.54 8.03
N PHE A 97 -12.04 -15.29 7.52
CA PHE A 97 -11.41 -16.09 6.48
C PHE A 97 -10.71 -17.30 7.08
N LYS A 98 -9.95 -17.08 8.17
CA LYS A 98 -9.25 -18.11 8.93
C LYS A 98 -9.19 -17.72 10.39
N LYS A 99 -9.36 -18.68 11.30
CA LYS A 99 -9.29 -18.49 12.75
C LYS A 99 -8.14 -19.29 13.36
N ASP A 100 -7.94 -19.13 14.66
CA ASP A 100 -6.97 -19.87 15.46
C ASP A 100 -5.53 -19.65 14.97
N MET A 101 -5.24 -18.39 14.63
CA MET A 101 -3.95 -17.92 14.16
C MET A 101 -3.34 -16.97 15.20
N PRO A 102 -2.72 -17.52 16.28
CA PRO A 102 -2.12 -16.69 17.32
C PRO A 102 -0.98 -15.83 16.76
N ASP A 103 -0.70 -14.71 17.45
CA ASP A 103 0.40 -13.80 17.14
C ASP A 103 0.35 -13.20 15.71
N LEU A 104 -0.85 -13.09 15.15
CA LEU A 104 -1.04 -12.61 13.78
C LEU A 104 -0.77 -11.12 13.65
N ILE A 105 0.36 -10.74 13.05
CA ILE A 105 0.73 -9.32 12.85
C ILE A 105 0.26 -8.82 11.48
N ASN A 106 0.59 -9.55 10.41
CA ASN A 106 0.44 -9.06 9.05
C ASN A 106 -0.21 -10.09 8.11
N VAL A 107 -0.83 -9.61 7.03
CA VAL A 107 -1.37 -10.41 5.94
C VAL A 107 -0.89 -9.82 4.61
N LYS A 108 -0.46 -10.69 3.69
CA LYS A 108 -0.04 -10.29 2.34
C LYS A 108 -0.70 -11.20 1.31
N ALA A 109 -1.41 -10.58 0.38
CA ALA A 109 -2.04 -11.30 -0.72
C ALA A 109 -1.13 -11.31 -1.95
N PHE A 110 -1.08 -12.45 -2.64
CA PHE A 110 -0.33 -12.62 -3.87
C PHE A 110 -1.28 -13.01 -4.99
N GLN A 111 -1.22 -12.28 -6.10
CA GLN A 111 -1.90 -12.65 -7.34
C GLN A 111 -0.85 -12.84 -8.42
N SER A 112 -0.88 -13.98 -9.11
CA SER A 112 -0.12 -14.12 -10.35
C SER A 112 -0.78 -13.23 -11.39
N LYS A 113 -0.13 -12.12 -11.75
CA LYS A 113 -0.53 -11.29 -12.88
C LYS A 113 0.44 -11.54 -14.03
N THR A 114 -0.09 -12.00 -15.17
CA THR A 114 0.61 -11.97 -16.46
C THR A 114 0.59 -10.53 -16.98
N THR A 115 1.33 -9.62 -16.37
CA THR A 115 1.43 -8.25 -16.89
C THR A 115 2.22 -8.24 -18.19
N SER A 116 1.56 -7.90 -19.31
CA SER A 116 2.17 -7.64 -20.62
C SER A 116 2.82 -6.26 -20.74
N LEU A 117 2.77 -5.45 -19.68
CA LEU A 117 3.41 -4.14 -19.64
C LEU A 117 4.91 -4.30 -19.44
N SER A 118 5.69 -3.89 -20.45
CA SER A 118 7.13 -3.79 -20.36
C SER A 118 7.50 -2.73 -19.30
N HIS A 119 7.99 -3.17 -18.15
CA HIS A 119 8.48 -2.25 -17.12
C HIS A 119 9.82 -1.66 -17.57
N PRO A 120 10.00 -0.33 -17.58
CA PRO A 120 11.19 0.30 -18.18
C PRO A 120 12.51 -0.06 -17.50
N CYS A 121 12.46 -0.41 -16.21
CA CYS A 121 13.63 -0.89 -15.47
C CYS A 121 13.87 -2.41 -15.56
N ARG A 122 13.06 -3.16 -16.33
CA ARG A 122 13.12 -4.63 -16.36
C ARG A 122 14.38 -5.14 -17.04
N THR A 123 14.76 -4.51 -18.15
CA THR A 123 15.94 -4.88 -18.93
C THR A 123 17.11 -4.05 -18.44
N GLU A 124 18.16 -4.73 -17.97
CA GLU A 124 19.43 -4.13 -17.55
C GLU A 124 19.28 -2.94 -16.58
N ASN A 125 18.28 -2.96 -15.69
CA ASN A 125 17.98 -1.86 -14.76
C ASN A 125 17.76 -0.51 -15.47
N GLY A 126 17.22 -0.49 -16.70
CA GLY A 126 17.12 0.74 -17.50
C GLY A 126 18.49 1.33 -17.88
N GLN A 127 19.57 0.56 -17.76
CA GLN A 127 20.97 0.99 -17.85
C GLN A 127 21.44 1.89 -16.71
N CYS A 128 20.69 2.01 -15.61
CA CYS A 128 21.10 2.80 -14.44
C CYS A 128 22.18 2.10 -13.60
N ASP A 129 23.22 2.83 -13.19
CA ASP A 129 24.29 2.32 -12.31
C ASP A 129 23.77 1.89 -10.93
N HIS A 130 22.85 2.68 -10.35
CA HIS A 130 22.31 2.43 -9.02
C HIS A 130 20.82 2.09 -9.09
N LEU A 131 19.92 3.09 -9.10
CA LEU A 131 18.48 2.87 -9.02
C LEU A 131 17.76 3.39 -10.26
N CYS A 132 16.94 2.53 -10.87
CA CYS A 132 16.00 2.91 -11.92
C CYS A 132 14.61 3.16 -11.35
N ILE A 133 14.08 4.36 -11.60
CA ILE A 133 12.78 4.79 -11.10
C ILE A 133 11.82 4.93 -12.27
N PRO A 134 10.76 4.10 -12.35
CA PRO A 134 9.78 4.20 -13.43
C PRO A 134 9.04 5.54 -13.36
N LYS A 135 8.75 6.09 -14.54
CA LYS A 135 7.95 7.31 -14.78
C LYS A 135 6.68 6.94 -15.56
N GLN A 136 5.83 7.94 -15.77
CA GLN A 136 4.68 7.81 -16.66
C GLN A 136 5.13 7.46 -18.09
N LEU A 137 4.20 6.92 -18.89
CA LEU A 137 4.42 6.61 -20.32
C LEU A 137 5.61 5.67 -20.60
N ALA A 138 5.86 4.70 -19.71
CA ALA A 138 6.97 3.75 -19.82
C ALA A 138 8.37 4.39 -19.88
N GLY A 139 8.52 5.62 -19.39
CA GLY A 139 9.83 6.24 -19.15
C GLY A 139 10.46 5.79 -17.84
N HIS A 140 11.74 6.11 -17.64
CA HIS A 140 12.41 5.98 -16.33
C HIS A 140 13.43 7.09 -16.13
N GLU A 141 13.87 7.27 -14.89
CA GLU A 141 15.04 8.09 -14.53
C GLU A 141 15.99 7.26 -13.68
N CYS A 142 17.28 7.57 -13.76
CA CYS A 142 18.29 6.99 -12.86
C CYS A 142 18.52 7.92 -11.68
N ILE A 143 18.59 7.36 -10.48
CA ILE A 143 19.00 8.08 -9.27
C ILE A 143 20.16 7.35 -8.60
N CYS A 144 21.03 8.12 -7.95
CA CYS A 144 22.21 7.60 -7.26
C CYS A 144 21.95 7.41 -5.77
N ALA A 145 22.63 6.44 -5.16
CA ALA A 145 22.62 6.25 -3.72
C ALA A 145 23.23 7.46 -2.99
N THR A 146 22.90 7.61 -1.71
CA THR A 146 23.55 8.58 -0.82
C THR A 146 25.06 8.42 -0.89
N GLY A 147 25.80 9.52 -1.09
CA GLY A 147 27.25 9.43 -1.37
C GLY A 147 27.62 9.73 -2.83
N PHE A 148 26.65 9.73 -3.75
CA PHE A 148 26.89 9.81 -5.18
C PHE A 148 26.01 10.85 -5.87
N VAL A 149 26.50 11.38 -6.99
CA VAL A 149 25.77 12.27 -7.89
C VAL A 149 25.69 11.67 -9.28
N LEU A 150 24.62 12.01 -10.00
CA LEU A 150 24.40 11.54 -11.36
C LEU A 150 25.43 12.19 -12.31
N ASP A 151 26.06 11.36 -13.13
CA ASP A 151 27.00 11.76 -14.17
C ASP A 151 26.38 11.42 -15.53
N GLY A 152 25.84 12.43 -16.22
CA GLY A 152 25.00 12.22 -17.40
C GLY A 152 23.60 11.76 -17.01
N SER A 153 23.10 10.68 -17.63
CA SER A 153 21.72 10.19 -17.44
C SER A 153 21.63 8.86 -16.71
N THR A 154 22.70 8.07 -16.69
CA THR A 154 22.68 6.69 -16.18
C THR A 154 23.77 6.37 -15.18
N ARG A 155 24.87 7.12 -15.18
CA ARG A 155 26.06 6.82 -14.38
C ARG A 155 26.05 7.54 -13.05
N CYS A 156 26.70 6.96 -12.06
CA CYS A 156 26.87 7.58 -10.74
C CYS A 156 28.37 7.73 -10.41
N LYS A 157 28.76 8.90 -9.91
CA LYS A 157 30.11 9.15 -9.37
C LYS A 157 30.04 9.64 -7.94
N LEU A 158 31.07 9.33 -7.16
CA LEU A 158 31.22 9.88 -5.80
C LEU A 158 31.24 11.41 -5.88
N TYR A 159 30.52 12.06 -4.97
CA TYR A 159 30.57 13.53 -4.87
C TYR A 159 31.86 14.01 -4.20
#